data_AF-A0A7Y3GRK1-F1
#
_entry.id   AF-A0A7Y3GRK1-F1
#
_cell.length_a   1.000
_cell.length_b   1.000
_cell.length_c   1.000
_cell.angle_alpha   90.00
_cell.angle_beta   90.00
_cell.angle_gamma   90.00
#
_symmetry.space_group_name_H-M   'P 1'
#
loop_
_entity.id
_entity.type
_entity.pdbx_description
1 polymer ?
#
loop_
_entity_poly.entity_id
_entity_poly.type
_entity_poly.pdbx_seq_one_letter_code
_entity_poly.pdbx_strand_id
1 'polypeptide(L)'
;MEHLELFFKSIFVDNMVFAYFLGMCSYLAVSKKVSTAVGLGAAVIFVLAITVPLNWLLDQYILQEGALTWLGPEFADYDLSFLSFIMFIATIATMVQLVEIVVEKFSPSLYN
;
A
#
# COMPACT_ATOMS: atom_id res chain seq x y z
N MET A 1 -30.66 1.82 6.89
CA MET A 1 -30.29 2.83 5.89
C MET A 1 -28.94 3.47 6.19
N GLU A 2 -28.55 3.63 7.45
CA GLU A 2 -27.21 4.14 7.84
C GLU A 2 -26.02 3.43 7.18
N HIS A 3 -26.02 2.10 7.07
CA HIS A 3 -24.88 1.39 6.47
C HIS A 3 -24.73 1.62 4.95
N LEU A 4 -25.83 1.86 4.23
CA LEU A 4 -25.79 2.22 2.81
C LEU A 4 -25.31 3.66 2.63
N GLU A 5 -25.76 4.57 3.48
CA GLU A 5 -25.28 5.96 3.49
C GLU A 5 -23.78 6.03 3.81
N LEU A 6 -23.31 5.25 4.78
CA LEU A 6 -21.89 5.13 5.11
C LEU A 6 -21.07 4.60 3.92
N PHE A 7 -21.58 3.58 3.23
CA PHE A 7 -20.93 2.99 2.05
C PHE A 7 -20.78 4.02 0.91
N PHE A 8 -21.84 4.74 0.58
CA PHE A 8 -21.80 5.80 -0.43
C PHE A 8 -20.89 6.96 -0.02
N LYS A 9 -20.94 7.37 1.24
CA LYS A 9 -20.08 8.44 1.77
C LYS A 9 -18.60 8.06 1.70
N SER A 10 -18.25 6.83 2.08
CA SER A 10 -16.85 6.37 2.08
C SER A 10 -16.27 6.22 0.67
N ILE A 11 -17.08 5.84 -0.32
CA ILE A 11 -16.61 5.64 -1.70
C ILE A 11 -16.45 6.95 -2.48
N PHE A 12 -17.35 7.92 -2.26
CA PHE A 12 -17.41 9.13 -3.09
C PHE A 12 -16.98 10.41 -2.35
N VAL A 13 -17.34 10.56 -1.08
CA VAL A 13 -17.13 11.82 -0.33
C VAL A 13 -15.82 11.79 0.43
N ASP A 14 -15.59 10.71 1.19
CA ASP A 14 -14.43 10.57 2.09
C ASP A 14 -13.30 9.70 1.48
N ASN A 15 -13.34 9.47 0.16
CA ASN A 15 -12.36 8.63 -0.52
C ASN A 15 -11.04 9.38 -0.72
N MET A 16 -9.92 8.74 -0.37
CA MET A 16 -8.59 9.34 -0.48
C MET A 16 -8.23 9.85 -1.88
N VAL A 17 -8.73 9.19 -2.93
CA VAL A 17 -8.46 9.58 -4.32
C VAL A 17 -9.21 10.86 -4.71
N PHE A 18 -10.46 11.03 -4.26
CA PHE A 18 -11.30 12.18 -4.62
C PHE A 18 -11.18 13.36 -3.64
N ALA A 19 -10.98 13.07 -2.35
CA ALA A 19 -10.90 14.09 -1.30
C ALA A 19 -9.49 14.67 -1.14
N TYR A 20 -8.45 13.81 -1.23
CA TYR A 20 -7.06 14.21 -1.00
C TYR A 20 -6.19 14.17 -2.27
N PHE A 21 -6.75 13.79 -3.43
CA PHE A 21 -6.05 13.70 -4.71
C PHE A 21 -4.79 12.80 -4.68
N LEU A 22 -4.75 11.81 -3.77
CA LEU A 22 -3.65 10.85 -3.66
C LEU A 22 -3.87 9.69 -4.65
N GLY A 23 -2.82 9.27 -5.36
CA GLY A 23 -2.89 8.13 -6.28
C GLY A 23 -3.49 8.42 -7.67
N MET A 24 -3.61 9.70 -8.06
CA MET A 24 -4.21 10.11 -9.34
C MET A 24 -3.45 9.61 -10.58
N CYS A 25 -2.14 9.35 -10.46
CA CYS A 25 -1.28 8.97 -11.58
C CYS A 25 -1.75 7.67 -12.26
N SER A 26 -2.00 6.62 -11.47
CA SER A 26 -2.46 5.33 -11.98
C SER A 26 -3.94 5.36 -12.38
N TYR A 27 -4.76 6.13 -11.66
CA TYR A 27 -6.17 6.31 -11.99
C TYR A 27 -6.38 6.95 -13.37
N LEU A 28 -5.69 8.06 -13.65
CA LEU A 28 -5.79 8.76 -14.92
C LEU A 28 -5.28 7.90 -16.09
N ALA A 29 -4.20 7.15 -15.87
CA ALA A 29 -3.59 6.30 -16.90
C ALA A 29 -4.52 5.17 -17.38
N VAL A 30 -5.29 4.55 -16.49
CA VAL A 30 -6.05 3.31 -16.78
C VAL A 30 -7.57 3.51 -16.86
N SER A 31 -8.04 4.76 -16.76
CA SER A 31 -9.47 5.14 -16.78
C SER A 31 -10.23 4.83 -18.08
N LYS A 32 -9.54 4.55 -19.21
CA LYS A 32 -10.19 4.43 -20.54
C LYS A 32 -10.85 3.08 -20.82
N LYS A 33 -10.40 1.98 -20.20
CA LYS A 33 -10.90 0.62 -20.42
C LYS A 33 -11.20 -0.04 -19.08
N VAL A 34 -12.44 -0.48 -18.88
CA VAL A 34 -12.88 -1.10 -17.62
C VAL A 34 -12.14 -2.42 -17.36
N SER A 35 -11.83 -3.20 -18.39
CA SER A 35 -11.09 -4.46 -18.26
C SER A 35 -9.69 -4.27 -17.69
N THR A 36 -8.96 -3.24 -18.13
CA THR A 36 -7.63 -2.91 -17.58
C THR A 36 -7.72 -2.28 -16.20
N ALA A 37 -8.75 -1.46 -15.94
CA ALA A 37 -8.96 -0.83 -14.64
C ALA A 37 -9.22 -1.86 -13.53
N VAL A 38 -10.02 -2.89 -13.82
CA VAL A 38 -10.28 -4.00 -12.87
C VAL A 38 -9.01 -4.82 -12.62
N GLY A 39 -8.23 -5.12 -13.66
CA GLY A 39 -6.97 -5.85 -13.52
C GLY A 39 -5.94 -5.10 -12.66
N LEU A 40 -5.75 -3.81 -12.92
CA LEU A 40 -4.84 -2.98 -12.12
C LEU A 40 -5.35 -2.79 -10.68
N GLY A 41 -6.66 -2.58 -10.50
CA GLY A 41 -7.26 -2.47 -9.18
C GLY A 41 -7.07 -3.72 -8.32
N ALA A 42 -7.25 -4.90 -8.90
CA ALA A 42 -7.00 -6.18 -8.21
C ALA A 42 -5.52 -6.33 -7.81
N ALA A 43 -4.58 -5.92 -8.68
CA ALA A 43 -3.15 -5.95 -8.36
C ALA A 43 -2.81 -5.01 -7.18
N VAL A 44 -3.36 -3.80 -7.16
CA VAL A 44 -3.14 -2.84 -6.06
C VAL A 44 -3.73 -3.34 -4.74
N ILE A 45 -4.95 -3.91 -4.76
CA ILE A 45 -5.57 -4.51 -3.56
C ILE A 45 -4.68 -5.63 -3.01
N PHE A 46 -4.12 -6.47 -3.88
CA PHE A 46 -3.22 -7.55 -3.48
C PHE A 46 -1.93 -7.02 -2.83
N VAL A 47 -1.30 -6.00 -3.42
CA VAL A 47 -0.12 -5.36 -2.84
C VAL A 47 -0.46 -4.79 -1.46
N LEU A 48 -1.53 -4.01 -1.34
CA LEU A 48 -1.94 -3.39 -0.07
C LEU A 48 -2.29 -4.43 1.00
N ALA A 49 -2.92 -5.54 0.63
CA ALA A 49 -3.27 -6.61 1.56
C ALA A 49 -2.04 -7.26 2.21
N ILE A 50 -0.88 -7.23 1.55
CA ILE A 50 0.37 -7.81 2.05
C ILE A 50 1.24 -6.74 2.72
N THR A 51 1.37 -5.56 2.10
CA THR A 51 2.26 -4.50 2.60
C THR A 51 1.73 -3.83 3.87
N VAL A 52 0.42 -3.74 4.09
CA VAL A 52 -0.15 -3.13 5.30
C VAL A 52 0.19 -3.96 6.56
N PRO A 53 -0.08 -5.28 6.62
CA PRO A 53 0.35 -6.11 7.75
C PRO A 53 1.87 -6.15 7.92
N LEU A 54 2.62 -6.16 6.81
CA LEU A 54 4.08 -6.19 6.85
C LEU A 54 4.65 -4.89 7.42
N ASN A 55 4.15 -3.73 6.98
CA ASN A 55 4.56 -2.44 7.52
C ASN A 55 4.17 -2.30 9.00
N TRP A 56 3.01 -2.82 9.41
CA TRP A 56 2.65 -2.87 10.83
C TRP A 56 3.66 -3.71 11.64
N LEU A 57 4.10 -4.86 11.10
CA LEU A 57 5.14 -5.68 11.72
C LEU A 57 6.48 -4.94 11.79
N LEU A 58 6.89 -4.26 10.72
CA LEU A 58 8.12 -3.47 10.72
C LEU A 58 8.05 -2.32 11.74
N ASP A 59 6.91 -1.65 11.83
CA ASP A 59 6.71 -0.54 12.75
C ASP A 59 6.86 -0.99 14.21
N GLN A 60 6.10 -2.02 14.59
CA GLN A 60 6.07 -2.53 15.96
C GLN A 60 7.34 -3.24 16.40
N TYR A 61 8.02 -3.96 15.49
CA TYR A 61 9.16 -4.82 15.87
C TYR A 61 10.53 -4.23 15.52
N ILE A 62 10.62 -3.19 14.68
CA ILE A 62 11.92 -2.66 14.23
C ILE A 62 12.04 -1.14 14.42
N LEU A 63 10.97 -0.38 14.27
CA LEU A 63 11.06 1.08 14.13
C LEU A 63 10.63 1.87 15.35
N GLN A 64 9.68 1.37 16.14
CA GLN A 64 9.16 2.07 17.31
C GLN A 64 10.18 2.06 18.47
N GLU A 65 10.13 3.10 19.30
CA GLU A 65 10.95 3.26 20.50
C GLU A 65 10.84 1.99 21.38
N GLY A 66 11.95 1.31 21.64
CA GLY A 66 11.97 0.03 22.39
C GLY A 66 11.65 -1.25 21.59
N ALA A 67 11.42 -1.17 20.28
CA ALA A 67 11.10 -2.34 19.46
C ALA A 67 12.28 -3.33 19.31
N LEU A 68 13.53 -2.84 19.37
CA LEU A 68 14.75 -3.67 19.31
C LEU A 68 15.09 -4.39 20.62
N THR A 69 14.21 -4.37 21.63
CA THR A 69 14.39 -5.10 22.89
C THR A 69 14.61 -6.61 22.69
N TRP A 70 14.15 -7.19 21.58
CA TRP A 70 14.41 -8.60 21.23
C TRP A 70 15.86 -8.87 20.75
N LEU A 71 16.57 -7.85 20.25
CA LEU A 71 17.94 -7.98 19.73
C LEU A 71 19.02 -7.72 20.81
N GLY A 72 18.68 -6.98 21.86
CA GLY A 72 19.53 -6.77 23.04
C GLY A 72 19.06 -5.60 23.91
N PRO A 73 19.29 -5.64 25.23
CA PRO A 73 18.86 -4.59 26.16
C PRO A 73 19.55 -3.22 25.94
N GLU A 74 20.66 -3.19 25.18
CA GLU A 74 21.39 -1.96 24.84
C GLU A 74 20.75 -1.15 23.69
N PHE A 75 19.80 -1.73 22.95
CA PHE A 75 19.13 -1.08 21.81
C PHE A 75 17.73 -0.54 22.13
N ALA A 76 17.32 -0.57 23.40
CA ALA A 76 15.97 -0.17 23.82
C ALA A 76 15.70 1.35 23.67
N ASP A 77 16.74 2.19 23.78
CA ASP A 77 16.63 3.66 23.70
C ASP A 77 16.91 4.23 22.31
N TYR A 78 17.15 3.39 21.29
CA TYR A 78 17.39 3.89 19.93
C TYR A 78 16.05 4.14 19.22
N ASP A 79 15.70 5.42 19.09
CA ASP A 79 14.58 5.84 18.27
C ASP A 79 14.95 5.80 16.77
N LEU A 80 14.44 4.79 16.06
CA LEU A 80 14.57 4.62 14.61
C LEU A 80 13.35 5.15 13.85
N SER A 81 12.45 5.88 14.51
CA SER A 81 11.22 6.42 13.91
C SER A 81 11.50 7.36 12.73
N PHE A 82 12.66 8.02 12.71
CA PHE A 82 13.11 8.80 11.53
C PHE A 82 13.23 7.95 10.25
N LEU A 83 13.55 6.66 10.37
CA LEU A 83 13.72 5.76 9.25
C LEU A 83 12.41 5.07 8.82
N SER A 84 11.32 5.22 9.58
CA SER A 84 10.04 4.55 9.31
C SER A 84 9.51 4.83 7.91
N PHE A 85 9.51 6.10 7.49
CA PHE A 85 9.02 6.47 6.15
C PHE A 85 9.84 5.82 5.03
N ILE A 86 11.17 5.80 5.17
CA ILE A 86 12.05 5.21 4.15
C ILE A 86 11.85 3.70 4.09
N MET A 87 11.71 3.03 5.24
CA MET A 87 11.45 1.59 5.33
C MET A 87 10.09 1.19 4.75
N PHE A 88 9.04 1.96 5.02
CA PHE A 88 7.72 1.72 4.42
C PHE A 88 7.74 1.89 2.90
N ILE A 89 8.41 2.93 2.39
CA ILE A 89 8.56 3.15 0.94
C ILE A 89 9.35 2.01 0.30
N ALA A 90 10.46 1.58 0.90
CA ALA A 90 11.28 0.47 0.39
C ALA A 90 10.50 -0.85 0.34
N THR A 91 9.71 -1.13 1.38
CA THR A 91 8.87 -2.33 1.44
C THR A 91 7.79 -2.33 0.37
N ILE A 92 7.11 -1.19 0.19
CA ILE A 92 6.09 -1.05 -0.86
C ILE A 92 6.74 -1.17 -2.24
N ALA A 93 7.88 -0.51 -2.48
CA ALA A 93 8.58 -0.52 -3.77
C ALA A 93 9.00 -1.94 -4.18
N THR A 94 9.61 -2.70 -3.27
CA THR A 94 10.02 -4.09 -3.54
C THR A 94 8.82 -4.99 -3.86
N MET A 95 7.69 -4.81 -3.17
CA MET A 95 6.48 -5.59 -3.41
C MET A 95 5.81 -5.23 -4.74
N VAL A 96 5.72 -3.94 -5.06
CA VAL A 96 5.18 -3.49 -6.36
C VAL A 96 6.05 -4.01 -7.51
N GLN A 97 7.38 -3.97 -7.36
CA GLN A 97 8.30 -4.49 -8.37
C GLN A 97 8.09 -6.00 -8.61
N LEU A 98 7.87 -6.77 -7.54
CA LEU A 98 7.56 -8.19 -7.65
C LEU A 98 6.24 -8.41 -8.41
N VAL A 99 5.22 -7.62 -8.10
CA VAL A 99 3.90 -7.72 -8.77
C VAL A 99 3.98 -7.31 -10.24
N GLU A 100 4.77 -6.30 -10.60
CA GLU A 100 5.01 -5.92 -12.00
C GLU A 100 5.55 -7.10 -12.82
N ILE A 101 6.60 -7.77 -12.32
CA ILE A 101 7.20 -8.95 -12.97
C ILE A 101 6.17 -10.10 -13.11
N VAL A 102 5.31 -10.29 -12.10
CA VAL A 102 4.25 -11.31 -12.14
C VAL A 102 3.18 -10.95 -13.16
N VAL A 103 2.74 -9.69 -13.21
CA VAL A 103 1.70 -9.21 -14.14
C VAL A 103 2.18 -9.29 -15.58
N GLU A 104 3.42 -8.89 -15.87
CA GLU A 104 4.03 -9.04 -17.20
C GLU A 104 4.04 -10.49 -17.68
N LYS A 105 4.28 -11.44 -16.76
CA LYS A 105 4.35 -12.87 -17.08
C LYS A 105 2.98 -13.51 -17.28
N PHE A 106 1.95 -13.09 -16.54
CA PHE A 106 0.62 -13.73 -16.57
C PHE A 106 -0.39 -13.03 -17.49
N SER A 107 -0.26 -11.73 -17.74
CA SER A 107 -1.19 -10.98 -18.60
C SER A 107 -0.48 -9.89 -19.41
N PRO A 108 0.19 -10.25 -20.52
CA PRO A 108 0.73 -9.27 -21.47
C PRO A 108 -0.37 -8.42 -22.14
N SER A 109 -1.64 -8.78 -21.97
CA SER A 109 -2.80 -8.03 -22.47
C SER A 109 -3.07 -6.71 -21.72
N LEU A 110 -2.46 -6.52 -20.53
CA LEU A 110 -2.63 -5.28 -19.76
C LEU A 110 -1.63 -4.18 -20.17
N TYR A 111 -0.53 -4.56 -20.83
CA TYR A 111 0.56 -3.65 -21.21
C TYR A 111 0.46 -3.15 -22.66
N ASN A 112 -0.48 -3.68 -23.46
CA ASN A 112 -0.74 -3.30 -24.86
C ASN A 112 -2.10 -2.59 -25.05
#